data_AF-A0A7C2Q4C8-F1
#
_entry.id   AF-A0A7C2Q4C8-F1
#
_cell.length_a   1.000
_cell.length_b   1.000
_cell.length_c   1.000
_cell.angle_alpha   90.00
_cell.angle_beta   90.00
_cell.angle_gamma   90.00
#
_symmetry.space_group_name_H-M   'P 1'
#
loop_
_entity.id
_entity.type
_entity.pdbx_description
1 polymer ?
#
loop_
_entity_poly.entity_id
_entity_poly.type
_entity_poly.pdbx_seq_one_letter_code
_entity_poly.pdbx_strand_id
1 'polypeptide(L)'
;MSASPADTQACEECGAAIYPEHLERRTADRWGGKLLCPHCLRSKQLERPAIQHGGPAHRERTYRRPLLVGSPHATRCRAFHGKLSEAGLAHLSEQINEWVDAHDDVEIKFATSSVGVIEGKHAEQHLVVTIFY
;
A
#
# COMPACT_ATOMS: atom_id res chain seq x y z
N MET A 1 -20.52 35.30 16.79
CA MET A 1 -20.42 34.63 18.10
C MET A 1 -18.94 34.43 18.36
N SER A 2 -18.38 35.27 19.22
CA SER A 2 -16.96 35.36 19.52
C SER A 2 -16.57 34.15 20.38
N ALA A 3 -15.67 33.30 19.89
CA ALA A 3 -15.13 32.20 20.67
C ALA A 3 -14.38 32.76 21.89
N SER A 4 -14.71 32.25 23.08
CA SER A 4 -14.01 32.62 24.32
C SER A 4 -12.58 32.05 24.26
N PRO A 5 -11.53 32.83 24.58
CA PRO A 5 -10.13 32.41 24.41
C PRO A 5 -9.66 31.27 25.35
N ALA A 6 -10.55 30.73 26.19
CA ALA A 6 -10.23 29.79 27.26
C ALA A 6 -9.88 28.36 26.80
N ASP A 7 -10.26 27.95 25.57
CA ASP A 7 -10.11 26.57 25.10
C ASP A 7 -9.16 26.41 23.91
N THR A 8 -8.24 27.36 23.74
CA THR A 8 -7.22 27.29 22.67
C THR A 8 -6.09 26.36 23.10
N GLN A 9 -5.87 25.30 22.34
CA GLN A 9 -4.76 24.36 22.56
C GLN A 9 -3.56 24.75 21.69
N ALA A 10 -2.38 24.20 21.96
CA ALA A 10 -1.19 24.44 21.15
C ALA A 10 -0.77 23.18 20.40
N CYS A 11 -0.30 23.36 19.17
CA CYS A 11 0.36 22.31 18.40
C CYS A 11 1.63 21.87 19.13
N GLU A 12 1.73 20.57 19.39
CA GLU A 12 2.87 19.98 20.09
C GLU A 12 4.13 19.84 19.19
N GLU A 13 4.05 20.27 17.93
CA GLU A 13 5.17 20.24 16.97
C GLU A 13 5.71 21.64 16.64
N CYS A 14 4.82 22.59 16.30
CA CYS A 14 5.21 23.95 15.89
C CYS A 14 4.78 25.05 16.85
N GLY A 15 4.07 24.72 17.94
CA GLY A 15 3.60 25.69 18.93
C GLY A 15 2.43 26.58 18.48
N ALA A 16 1.92 26.42 17.25
CA ALA A 16 0.80 27.22 16.75
C ALA A 16 -0.49 26.99 17.56
N ALA A 17 -1.29 28.03 17.73
CA ALA A 17 -2.60 27.96 18.35
C ALA A 17 -3.58 27.11 17.52
N ILE A 18 -4.29 26.22 18.22
CA ILE A 18 -5.33 25.33 17.70
C ILE A 18 -6.63 25.72 18.39
N TYR A 19 -7.48 26.39 17.63
CA TYR A 19 -8.82 26.74 18.07
C TYR A 19 -9.77 25.53 18.03
N PRO A 20 -10.84 25.51 18.86
CA PRO A 20 -11.81 24.42 18.89
C PRO A 20 -12.40 24.05 17.52
N GLU A 21 -12.64 25.04 16.65
CA GLU A 21 -13.16 24.79 15.30
C GLU A 21 -12.23 23.94 14.43
N HIS A 22 -10.92 23.95 14.69
CA HIS A 22 -9.97 23.09 13.97
C HIS A 22 -10.12 21.63 14.39
N LEU A 23 -10.48 21.37 15.65
CA LEU A 23 -10.76 20.02 16.16
C LEU A 23 -12.14 19.54 15.68
N GLU A 24 -13.16 20.39 15.76
CA GLU A 24 -14.52 20.08 15.30
C GLU A 24 -14.56 19.74 13.81
N ARG A 25 -13.85 20.51 12.98
CA ARG A 25 -13.74 20.28 11.54
C ARG A 25 -12.72 19.21 11.16
N ARG A 26 -12.05 18.61 12.15
CA ARG A 26 -10.97 17.63 11.96
C ARG A 26 -9.87 18.11 11.01
N THR A 27 -9.60 19.41 11.01
CA THR A 27 -8.45 19.97 10.30
C THR A 27 -7.21 19.94 11.18
N ALA A 28 -7.36 19.91 12.50
CA ALA A 28 -6.33 19.55 13.49
C ALA A 28 -6.73 18.25 14.20
N ASP A 29 -5.76 17.39 14.50
CA ASP A 29 -5.99 16.09 15.13
C ASP A 29 -4.71 15.56 15.78
N ARG A 30 -4.82 14.51 16.59
CA ARG A 30 -3.68 13.83 17.19
C ARG A 30 -3.03 12.85 16.21
N TRP A 31 -1.72 12.98 16.03
CA TRP A 31 -0.90 12.09 15.21
C TRP A 31 0.24 11.51 16.07
N GLY A 32 0.28 10.18 16.22
CA GLY A 32 1.27 9.55 17.11
C GLY A 32 1.17 10.03 18.56
N GLY A 33 -0.04 10.34 19.03
CA GLY A 33 -0.30 10.88 20.37
C GLY A 33 -0.15 12.40 20.51
N LYS A 34 0.57 13.06 19.59
CA LYS A 34 0.79 14.52 19.62
C LYS A 34 -0.33 15.28 18.91
N LEU A 35 -0.85 16.33 19.52
CA LEU A 35 -1.82 17.22 18.90
C LEU A 35 -1.14 18.11 17.84
N LEU A 36 -1.58 18.00 16.59
CA LEU A 36 -1.01 18.75 15.47
C LEU A 36 -2.01 19.75 14.88
N CYS A 37 -1.51 20.93 14.54
CA CYS A 37 -2.29 21.93 13.79
C CYS A 37 -2.52 21.50 12.33
N PRO A 38 -3.40 22.18 11.58
CA PRO A 38 -3.71 21.79 10.20
C PRO A 38 -2.51 21.75 9.25
N HIS A 39 -1.48 22.55 9.53
CA HIS A 39 -0.27 22.55 8.72
C HIS A 39 0.61 21.33 9.03
N CYS A 40 0.96 21.12 10.32
CA CYS A 40 1.80 20.01 10.73
C CYS A 40 1.14 18.65 10.49
N LEU A 41 -0.18 18.55 10.72
CA LEU A 41 -0.94 17.33 10.45
C LEU A 41 -0.89 16.97 8.97
N ARG A 42 -1.06 17.96 8.07
CA ARG A 42 -0.96 17.73 6.62
C ARG A 42 0.44 17.29 6.22
N SER A 43 1.49 17.93 6.73
CA SER A 43 2.87 17.51 6.46
C SER A 43 3.13 16.08 6.92
N LYS A 44 2.67 15.71 8.14
CA LYS A 44 2.79 14.33 8.64
C LYS A 44 1.95 13.31 7.87
N GLN A 45 0.80 13.70 7.34
CA GLN A 45 -0.01 12.85 6.46
C GLN A 45 0.66 12.62 5.10
N LEU A 46 1.41 13.60 4.58
CA LEU A 46 2.21 13.47 3.36
C LEU A 46 3.49 12.66 3.57
N GLU A 47 4.11 12.78 4.74
CA GLU A 47 5.23 11.95 5.17
C GLU A 47 4.81 10.51 5.54
N ARG A 48 3.50 10.25 5.58
CA ARG A 48 3.02 8.90 5.88
C ARG A 48 3.49 8.00 4.73
N PRO A 49 4.33 6.98 5.00
CA PRO A 49 4.60 5.97 3.99
C PRO A 49 3.24 5.46 3.53
N ALA A 50 3.05 5.39 2.22
CA ALA A 50 1.81 4.91 1.64
C ALA A 50 1.39 3.65 2.40
N ILE A 51 0.21 3.69 3.02
CA ILE A 51 -0.33 2.52 3.71
C ILE A 51 -0.22 1.38 2.71
N GLN A 52 0.58 0.38 3.07
CA GLN A 52 0.60 -0.90 2.40
C GLN A 52 -0.82 -1.42 2.43
N HIS A 53 -1.56 -1.20 1.36
CA HIS A 53 -2.66 -2.06 1.00
C HIS A 53 -2.02 -3.35 0.48
N GLY A 54 -1.38 -4.09 1.39
CA GLY A 54 -1.18 -5.50 1.20
C GLY A 54 -2.56 -6.06 0.97
N GLY A 55 -2.86 -6.40 -0.28
CA GLY A 55 -3.94 -7.33 -0.58
C GLY A 55 -3.75 -8.60 0.28
N PRO A 56 -4.80 -9.42 0.45
CA PRO A 56 -4.72 -10.61 1.28
C PRO A 56 -3.44 -11.37 0.96
N ALA A 57 -2.59 -11.58 1.97
CA ALA A 57 -1.33 -12.29 1.83
C ALA A 57 -1.60 -13.60 1.10
N HIS A 58 -0.88 -13.83 -0.02
CA HIS A 58 -1.04 -15.06 -0.79
C HIS A 58 -0.74 -16.23 0.13
N ARG A 59 -1.77 -17.02 0.47
CA ARG A 59 -1.66 -18.09 1.44
C ARG A 59 -0.86 -19.23 0.82
N GLU A 60 0.35 -19.48 1.33
CA GLU A 60 1.16 -20.63 0.97
C GLU A 60 0.30 -21.90 1.16
N ARG A 61 0.05 -22.62 0.06
CA ARG A 61 -0.69 -23.88 0.08
C ARG A 61 0.20 -24.95 -0.50
N THR A 62 0.26 -26.09 0.18
CA THR A 62 0.86 -27.30 -0.38
C THR A 62 -0.07 -27.84 -1.46
N TYR A 63 0.28 -27.59 -2.72
CA TYR A 63 -0.46 -28.13 -3.86
C TYR A 63 -0.08 -29.59 -4.10
N ARG A 64 -1.03 -30.41 -4.55
CA ARG A 64 -0.83 -31.85 -4.81
C ARG A 64 0.21 -32.11 -5.91
N ARG A 65 0.30 -31.24 -6.92
CA ARG A 65 1.27 -31.41 -8.02
C ARG A 65 2.64 -30.87 -7.59
N PRO A 66 3.72 -31.64 -7.77
CA PRO A 66 5.07 -31.15 -7.53
C PRO A 66 5.45 -30.11 -8.59
N LEU A 67 6.42 -29.26 -8.26
CA LEU A 67 7.08 -28.41 -9.24
C LEU A 67 7.90 -29.26 -10.21
N LEU A 68 8.01 -28.79 -11.46
CA LEU A 68 8.73 -29.50 -12.52
C LEU A 68 9.99 -28.74 -12.90
N VAL A 69 11.12 -29.15 -12.33
CA VAL A 69 12.45 -28.66 -12.70
C VAL A 69 12.89 -29.30 -14.02
N GLY A 70 13.38 -28.50 -14.97
CA GLY A 70 13.85 -28.94 -16.28
C GLY A 70 12.77 -29.30 -17.30
N SER A 71 11.48 -29.13 -16.96
CA SER A 71 10.34 -29.34 -17.87
C SER A 71 9.89 -28.01 -18.49
N PRO A 72 9.45 -27.97 -19.76
CA PRO A 72 8.85 -26.76 -20.34
C PRO A 72 7.44 -26.46 -19.79
N HIS A 73 6.85 -27.37 -19.03
CA HIS A 73 5.47 -27.27 -18.54
C HIS A 73 5.42 -26.66 -17.13
N ALA A 74 4.54 -25.68 -16.94
CA ALA A 74 4.20 -25.14 -15.63
C ALA A 74 3.16 -26.00 -14.93
N THR A 75 3.23 -26.08 -13.60
CA THR A 75 2.23 -26.77 -12.76
C THR A 75 1.51 -25.83 -11.82
N ARG A 76 2.04 -24.62 -11.63
CA ARG A 76 1.52 -23.57 -10.77
C ARG A 76 1.52 -22.25 -11.52
N CYS A 77 0.77 -21.31 -10.97
CA CYS A 77 0.84 -19.92 -11.39
C CYS A 77 0.70 -19.01 -10.18
N ARG A 78 1.21 -17.78 -10.31
CA ARG A 78 1.03 -16.72 -9.32
C ARG A 78 0.71 -15.43 -10.06
N ALA A 79 -0.38 -14.79 -9.65
CA ALA A 79 -0.77 -13.48 -10.17
C ALA A 79 -0.27 -12.39 -9.22
N PHE A 80 0.37 -11.38 -9.79
CA PHE A 80 0.78 -10.15 -9.15
C PHE A 80 0.02 -9.01 -9.82
N HIS A 81 -0.26 -7.95 -9.08
CA HIS A 81 -0.84 -6.75 -9.68
C HIS A 81 -0.31 -5.50 -9.02
N GLY A 82 -0.13 -4.45 -9.81
CA GLY A 82 0.30 -3.14 -9.34
C GLY A 82 -0.58 -2.06 -9.95
N LYS A 83 -0.82 -0.98 -9.21
CA LYS A 83 -1.44 0.23 -9.75
C LYS A 83 -0.65 0.69 -10.96
N LEU A 84 -1.32 1.11 -12.04
CA LEU A 84 -0.69 1.61 -13.25
C LEU A 84 -0.14 3.02 -13.03
N SER A 85 0.93 3.08 -12.25
CA SER A 85 1.66 4.28 -11.82
C SER A 85 3.12 3.89 -11.62
N GLU A 86 4.04 4.85 -11.71
CA GLU A 86 5.48 4.56 -11.59
C GLU A 86 5.83 3.85 -10.27
N ALA A 87 5.35 4.38 -9.14
CA ALA A 87 5.56 3.77 -7.83
C ALA A 87 4.91 2.37 -7.73
N GLY A 88 3.72 2.18 -8.30
CA GLY A 88 3.02 0.89 -8.31
C GLY A 88 3.74 -0.18 -9.13
N LEU A 89 4.33 0.20 -10.26
CA LEU A 89 5.11 -0.71 -11.12
C LEU A 89 6.49 -1.03 -10.53
N ALA A 90 7.15 -0.06 -9.89
CA ALA A 90 8.39 -0.30 -9.15
C ALA A 90 8.16 -1.31 -8.02
N HIS A 91 7.11 -1.11 -7.23
CA HIS A 91 6.76 -2.02 -6.14
C HIS A 91 6.30 -3.40 -6.63
N LEU A 92 5.61 -3.47 -7.77
CA LEU A 92 5.27 -4.74 -8.42
C LEU A 92 6.53 -5.54 -8.79
N SER A 93 7.54 -4.88 -9.32
CA SER A 93 8.80 -5.50 -9.70
C SER A 93 9.56 -6.02 -8.48
N GLU A 94 9.61 -5.24 -7.40
CA GLU A 94 10.20 -5.65 -6.12
C GLU A 94 9.52 -6.91 -5.56
N GLN A 95 8.19 -6.94 -5.50
CA GLN A 95 7.44 -8.11 -5.01
C GLN A 95 7.65 -9.38 -5.84
N ILE A 96 7.78 -9.24 -7.17
CA ILE A 96 8.06 -10.39 -8.04
C ILE A 96 9.46 -10.92 -7.75
N ASN A 97 10.47 -10.06 -7.72
CA ASN A 97 11.85 -10.48 -7.49
C ASN A 97 12.04 -11.07 -6.09
N GLU A 98 11.50 -10.43 -5.04
CA GLU A 98 11.56 -10.97 -3.67
C GLU A 98 10.88 -12.33 -3.58
N TRP A 99 9.76 -12.54 -4.28
CA TRP A 99 9.11 -13.83 -4.32
C TRP A 99 9.97 -14.90 -5.01
N VAL A 100 10.58 -14.58 -6.15
CA VAL A 100 11.47 -15.51 -6.87
C VAL A 100 12.68 -15.87 -6.01
N ASP A 101 13.33 -14.88 -5.41
CA ASP A 101 14.51 -15.08 -4.56
C ASP A 101 14.21 -15.92 -3.31
N ALA A 102 12.97 -15.88 -2.80
CA ALA A 102 12.54 -16.70 -1.67
C ALA A 102 12.19 -18.15 -2.03
N HIS A 103 12.16 -18.52 -3.32
CA HIS A 103 11.70 -19.83 -3.79
C HIS A 103 12.70 -20.45 -4.79
N ASP A 104 13.79 -21.02 -4.28
CA ASP A 104 14.84 -21.68 -5.07
C ASP A 104 14.34 -22.87 -5.92
N ASP A 105 13.18 -23.44 -5.59
CA ASP A 105 12.57 -24.57 -6.29
C ASP A 105 11.69 -24.15 -7.49
N VAL A 106 11.49 -22.85 -7.68
CA VAL A 106 10.68 -22.28 -8.75
C VAL A 106 11.51 -22.05 -10.01
N GLU A 107 11.05 -22.62 -11.12
CA GLU A 107 11.59 -22.34 -12.45
C GLU A 107 10.51 -21.66 -13.30
N ILE A 108 10.69 -20.37 -13.60
CA ILE A 108 9.72 -19.60 -14.40
C ILE A 108 9.70 -20.12 -15.83
N LYS A 109 8.52 -20.54 -16.31
CA LYS A 109 8.33 -21.04 -17.68
C LYS A 109 7.90 -19.94 -18.64
N PHE A 110 6.93 -19.14 -18.23
CA PHE A 110 6.48 -17.96 -18.97
C PHE A 110 5.71 -17.01 -18.06
N ALA A 111 5.51 -15.78 -18.54
CA ALA A 111 4.67 -14.78 -17.90
C ALA A 111 3.70 -14.17 -18.92
N THR A 112 2.51 -13.80 -18.45
CA THR A 112 1.53 -13.04 -19.23
C THR A 112 1.15 -11.77 -18.48
N SER A 113 0.71 -10.76 -19.22
CA SER A 113 0.25 -9.49 -18.64
C SER A 113 -1.07 -9.03 -19.23
N SER A 114 -1.90 -8.42 -18.41
CA SER A 114 -3.11 -7.71 -18.83
C SER A 114 -3.28 -6.41 -18.05
N VAL A 115 -3.93 -5.42 -18.65
CA VAL A 115 -4.34 -4.20 -17.95
C VAL A 115 -5.83 -4.28 -17.70
N GLY A 116 -6.25 -4.01 -16.47
CA GLY A 116 -7.66 -4.07 -16.07
C GLY A 116 -7.96 -3.15 -14.90
N VAL A 117 -9.24 -2.97 -14.61
CA VAL A 117 -9.69 -2.25 -13.42
C VAL A 117 -9.86 -3.25 -12.29
N ILE A 118 -9.23 -2.99 -11.14
CA ILE A 118 -9.46 -3.76 -9.92
C ILE A 118 -10.34 -2.93 -8.99
N GLU A 119 -11.46 -3.52 -8.57
CA GLU A 119 -12.40 -2.88 -7.66
C GLU A 119 -11.94 -3.04 -6.21
N GLY A 120 -11.44 -1.94 -5.62
CA GLY A 120 -11.17 -1.80 -4.20
C GLY A 120 -12.08 -0.76 -3.56
N LYS A 121 -11.54 0.09 -2.67
CA LYS A 121 -12.24 1.31 -2.21
C LYS A 121 -12.45 2.31 -3.34
N HIS A 122 -11.54 2.33 -4.30
CA HIS A 122 -11.62 3.09 -5.53
C HIS A 122 -11.37 2.12 -6.69
N ALA A 123 -12.06 2.34 -7.80
CA ALA A 123 -11.78 1.65 -9.05
C ALA A 123 -10.50 2.25 -9.66
N GLU A 124 -9.45 1.45 -9.77
CA GLU A 124 -8.15 1.89 -10.27
C GLU A 124 -7.65 0.95 -11.38
N GLN A 125 -6.93 1.51 -12.35
CA GLN A 125 -6.26 0.71 -13.38
C GLN A 125 -5.03 0.02 -12.80
N HIS A 126 -4.92 -1.28 -13.04
CA HIS A 126 -3.83 -2.11 -12.60
C HIS A 126 -3.21 -2.85 -13.80
N LEU A 127 -1.89 -3.00 -13.75
CA LEU A 127 -1.21 -4.04 -14.50
C LEU A 127 -1.29 -5.33 -13.69
N VAL A 128 -1.78 -6.39 -14.31
CA VAL A 128 -1.79 -7.75 -13.75
C VAL A 128 -0.76 -8.57 -14.49
N VAL A 129 0.16 -9.19 -13.77
CA VAL A 129 1.20 -10.09 -14.29
C VAL A 129 0.97 -11.47 -13.72
N THR A 130 0.82 -12.48 -14.56
CA THR A 130 0.71 -13.88 -14.14
C THR A 130 1.96 -14.64 -14.54
N ILE A 131 2.67 -15.16 -13.54
CA ILE A 131 3.86 -15.99 -13.73
C ILE A 131 3.46 -17.46 -13.64
N PHE A 132 3.88 -18.27 -14.61
CA PHE A 132 3.65 -19.70 -14.68
C PHE A 132 4.97 -20.45 -14.45
N TYR A 133 4.96 -21.38 -13.49
CA TYR A 133 6.15 -22.10 -12.99
C TYR A 133 5.84 -23.56 -12.63
#